data_AF-A0A3D2S9J2-F1
#
_entry.id   AF-A0A3D2S9J2-F1
#
_cell.length_a   1.000
_cell.length_b   1.000
_cell.length_c   1.000
_cell.angle_alpha   90.00
_cell.angle_beta   90.00
_cell.angle_gamma   90.00
#
_symmetry.space_group_name_H-M   'P 1'
#
loop_
_entity.id
_entity.type
_entity.pdbx_description
1 polymer ?
#
loop_
_entity_poly.entity_id
_entity_poly.type
_entity_poly.pdbx_seq_one_letter_code
_entity_poly.pdbx_strand_id
1 'polypeptide(L)'
;MVFLDFEQPIADLYEELEKLREVGEKQGIDISQPEKELLEKIKSQKETIYSSLNPWQKVQLSRHPDRPYTLYYIENICSHFTELHGDRNVKDDKAIVGGFGDIDGQTFMLIGHQKGVNTKMRQYRNFGMANPEGYRKALRLMRLAEKFDKPI
;
A
#
# COMPACT_ATOMS: atom_id res chain seq x y z
N MET A 1 -8.60 -3.44 -11.83
CA MET A 1 -8.35 -3.82 -10.43
C MET A 1 -7.96 -5.28 -10.40
N VAL A 2 -7.03 -5.70 -9.55
CA VAL A 2 -6.79 -7.12 -9.31
C VAL A 2 -7.71 -7.55 -8.17
N PHE A 3 -8.50 -8.60 -8.37
CA PHE A 3 -9.36 -9.18 -7.35
C PHE A 3 -8.82 -10.54 -6.92
N LEU A 4 -8.99 -10.88 -5.64
CA LEU A 4 -8.70 -12.21 -5.12
C LEU A 4 -9.86 -13.18 -5.37
N ASP A 5 -9.61 -14.48 -5.24
CA ASP A 5 -10.61 -15.52 -5.53
C ASP A 5 -11.90 -15.37 -4.70
N PHE A 6 -11.78 -14.91 -3.46
CA PHE A 6 -12.95 -14.70 -2.59
C PHE A 6 -13.65 -13.35 -2.83
N GLU A 7 -13.05 -12.48 -3.64
CA GLU A 7 -13.60 -11.18 -4.05
C GLU A 7 -14.32 -11.28 -5.40
N GLN A 8 -14.38 -12.45 -6.03
CA GLN A 8 -15.12 -12.68 -7.29
C GLN A 8 -16.55 -12.13 -7.26
N PRO A 9 -17.34 -12.32 -6.17
CA PRO A 9 -18.68 -11.77 -6.12
C PRO A 9 -18.72 -10.22 -6.16
N ILE A 10 -17.65 -9.55 -5.74
CA ILE A 10 -17.49 -8.10 -5.84
C ILE A 10 -17.03 -7.73 -7.26
N ALA A 11 -16.12 -8.51 -7.85
CA ALA A 11 -15.64 -8.32 -9.20
C ALA A 11 -16.78 -8.35 -10.23
N ASP A 12 -17.69 -9.32 -10.10
CA ASP A 12 -18.87 -9.47 -10.96
C ASP A 12 -19.77 -8.22 -10.92
N LEU A 13 -19.98 -7.65 -9.72
CA LEU A 13 -20.76 -6.42 -9.54
C LEU A 13 -20.06 -5.19 -10.15
N TYR A 14 -18.73 -5.12 -10.07
CA TYR A 14 -17.96 -4.06 -10.74
C TYR A 14 -18.04 -4.19 -12.27
N GLU A 15 -18.05 -5.42 -12.80
CA GLU A 15 -18.23 -5.65 -14.23
C GLU A 15 -19.64 -5.26 -14.70
N GLU A 16 -20.67 -5.57 -13.90
CA GLU A 16 -22.04 -5.11 -14.14
C GLU A 16 -22.13 -3.58 -14.11
N LEU A 17 -21.45 -2.92 -13.17
CA LEU A 17 -21.39 -1.47 -13.06
C LEU A 17 -20.73 -0.83 -14.27
N GLU A 18 -19.64 -1.42 -14.77
CA GLU A 18 -18.93 -0.94 -15.95
C GLU A 18 -19.80 -1.08 -17.21
N LYS A 19 -20.50 -2.20 -17.38
CA LYS A 19 -21.48 -2.40 -18.46
C LYS A 19 -22.63 -1.41 -18.39
N LEU A 20 -23.16 -1.14 -17.19
CA LEU A 20 -24.22 -0.15 -16.98
C LEU A 20 -23.77 1.25 -17.43
N ARG A 21 -22.56 1.65 -17.04
CA ARG A 21 -21.95 2.93 -17.43
C ARG A 21 -21.79 3.05 -18.94
N GLU A 22 -21.26 2.01 -19.60
CA GLU A 22 -21.13 2.00 -21.05
C GLU A 22 -22.47 2.14 -21.79
N VAL A 23 -23.53 1.47 -21.29
CA VAL A 23 -24.87 1.55 -21.90
C VAL A 23 -25.47 2.94 -21.70
N GLY A 24 -25.32 3.52 -20.50
CA GLY A 24 -25.76 4.89 -20.20
C GLY A 24 -25.11 5.92 -21.13
N GLU A 25 -23.79 5.82 -21.33
CA GLU A 25 -23.06 6.70 -22.26
C GLU A 25 -23.51 6.53 -23.72
N LYS A 26 -23.66 5.28 -24.18
CA LYS A 26 -24.02 4.97 -25.59
C LYS A 26 -25.45 5.36 -25.93
N GLN A 27 -26.38 5.21 -24.98
CA GLN A 27 -27.82 5.43 -25.21
C GLN A 27 -28.30 6.80 -24.69
N GLY A 28 -27.44 7.57 -24.00
CA GLY A 28 -27.79 8.86 -23.41
C GLY A 28 -28.87 8.74 -22.32
N ILE A 29 -28.95 7.56 -21.68
CA ILE A 29 -29.95 7.26 -20.64
C ILE A 29 -29.40 7.67 -19.28
N ASP A 30 -30.24 8.30 -18.45
CA ASP A 30 -29.89 8.57 -17.07
C ASP A 30 -29.84 7.26 -16.26
N ILE A 31 -28.62 6.87 -15.87
CA ILE A 31 -28.32 5.69 -15.06
C ILE A 31 -28.04 6.03 -13.59
N SER A 32 -28.28 7.27 -13.15
CA SER A 32 -27.90 7.74 -11.81
C SER A 32 -28.55 6.94 -10.68
N GLN A 33 -29.77 6.42 -10.87
CA GLN A 33 -30.46 5.58 -9.88
C GLN A 33 -29.92 4.15 -9.84
N PRO A 34 -29.90 3.37 -10.94
CA PRO A 34 -29.37 2.01 -10.92
C PRO A 34 -27.88 1.96 -10.56
N GLU A 35 -27.10 2.99 -10.92
CA GLU A 35 -25.70 3.10 -10.50
C GLU A 35 -25.56 3.21 -8.98
N LYS A 36 -26.38 4.04 -8.33
CA LYS A 36 -26.38 4.18 -6.87
C LYS A 36 -26.76 2.88 -6.17
N GLU A 37 -27.82 2.22 -6.63
CA GLU A 37 -28.24 0.93 -6.07
C GLU A 37 -27.14 -0.13 -6.18
N LEU A 38 -26.45 -0.17 -7.32
CA LEU A 38 -25.37 -1.13 -7.54
C LEU A 38 -24.14 -0.82 -6.69
N LEU A 39 -23.80 0.47 -6.51
CA LEU A 39 -22.74 0.90 -5.60
C LEU A 39 -23.06 0.56 -4.13
N GLU A 40 -24.33 0.70 -3.71
CA GLU A 40 -24.77 0.28 -2.37
C GLU A 40 -24.67 -1.24 -2.19
N LYS A 41 -25.04 -2.03 -3.20
CA LYS A 41 -24.84 -3.49 -3.19
C LYS A 41 -23.36 -3.87 -3.11
N ILE A 42 -22.51 -3.22 -3.90
CA ILE A 42 -21.05 -3.43 -3.83
C ILE A 42 -20.55 -3.14 -2.40
N LYS A 43 -20.99 -2.04 -1.80
CA LYS A 43 -20.58 -1.64 -0.46
C LYS A 43 -21.00 -2.67 0.60
N SER A 44 -22.26 -3.09 0.61
CA SER A 44 -22.78 -4.05 1.60
C SER A 44 -22.12 -5.43 1.46
N GLN A 45 -21.90 -5.87 0.21
CA GLN A 45 -21.24 -7.13 -0.08
C GLN A 45 -19.76 -7.10 0.31
N LYS A 46 -19.11 -5.96 0.09
CA LYS A 46 -17.75 -5.69 0.56
C LYS A 46 -17.66 -5.82 2.09
N GLU A 47 -18.52 -5.11 2.82
CA GLU A 47 -18.56 -5.17 4.29
C GLU A 47 -18.77 -6.62 4.79
N THR A 48 -19.71 -7.35 4.18
CA THR A 48 -19.98 -8.75 4.53
C THR A 48 -18.73 -9.61 4.34
N ILE A 49 -18.09 -9.59 3.17
CA ILE A 49 -16.92 -10.43 2.88
C ILE A 49 -15.74 -10.10 3.79
N TYR A 50 -15.41 -8.81 3.95
CA TYR A 50 -14.26 -8.40 4.75
C TYR A 50 -14.49 -8.57 6.27
N SER A 51 -15.75 -8.60 6.74
CA SER A 51 -16.07 -8.86 8.15
C SER A 51 -15.82 -10.32 8.55
N SER A 52 -15.99 -11.27 7.63
CA SER A 52 -15.94 -12.71 7.90
C SER A 52 -14.79 -13.42 7.18
N LEU A 53 -13.61 -12.80 7.11
CA LEU A 53 -12.44 -13.39 6.46
C LEU A 53 -11.87 -14.57 7.25
N ASN A 54 -11.66 -15.69 6.56
CA ASN A 54 -10.95 -16.83 7.10
C ASN A 54 -9.42 -16.55 7.20
N PRO A 55 -8.65 -17.35 7.98
CA PRO A 55 -7.22 -17.12 8.16
C PRO A 55 -6.42 -17.12 6.85
N TRP A 56 -6.77 -17.98 5.89
CA TRP A 56 -6.07 -18.05 4.60
C TRP A 56 -6.33 -16.82 3.73
N GLN A 57 -7.57 -16.34 3.69
CA GLN A 57 -7.97 -15.11 2.99
C GLN A 57 -7.25 -13.89 3.56
N LYS A 58 -7.07 -13.81 4.89
CA LYS A 58 -6.24 -12.75 5.51
C LYS A 58 -4.78 -12.80 5.04
N VAL A 59 -4.22 -14.00 4.89
CA VAL A 59 -2.86 -14.17 4.33
C VAL A 59 -2.81 -13.74 2.86
N GLN A 60 -3.80 -14.12 2.05
CA GLN A 60 -3.90 -13.67 0.66
C GLN A 60 -3.97 -12.14 0.57
N LEU A 61 -4.79 -11.50 1.41
CA LEU A 61 -4.90 -10.03 1.47
C LEU A 61 -3.59 -9.36 1.89
N SER A 62 -2.86 -9.94 2.84
CA SER A 62 -1.53 -9.45 3.23
C SER A 62 -0.50 -9.48 2.09
N ARG A 63 -0.75 -10.32 1.07
CA ARG A 63 0.07 -10.51 -0.13
C ARG A 63 -0.56 -9.91 -1.38
N HIS A 64 -1.62 -9.12 -1.24
CA HIS A 64 -2.31 -8.51 -2.36
C HIS A 64 -1.32 -7.74 -3.26
N PRO A 65 -1.37 -7.89 -4.60
CA PRO A 65 -0.43 -7.24 -5.52
C PRO A 65 -0.40 -5.71 -5.35
N ASP A 66 -1.58 -5.11 -5.16
CA ASP A 66 -1.79 -3.67 -4.98
C ASP A 66 -1.74 -3.22 -3.51
N ARG A 67 -1.26 -4.08 -2.60
CA ARG A 67 -1.11 -3.70 -1.19
C ARG A 67 -0.15 -2.49 -1.08
N PRO A 68 -0.56 -1.39 -0.43
CA PRO A 68 0.33 -0.26 -0.23
C PRO A 68 1.53 -0.61 0.66
N TYR A 69 2.70 -0.10 0.29
CA TYR A 69 3.98 -0.33 0.99
C TYR A 69 4.44 0.92 1.75
N THR A 70 5.54 0.82 2.49
CA THR A 70 6.06 1.89 3.36
C THR A 70 6.07 3.27 2.72
N LEU A 71 6.63 3.42 1.51
CA LEU A 71 6.69 4.73 0.85
C LEU A 71 5.31 5.34 0.56
N TYR A 72 4.31 4.50 0.24
CA TYR A 72 2.95 4.99 0.02
C TYR A 72 2.41 5.67 1.29
N TYR A 73 2.58 5.04 2.45
CA TYR A 73 2.12 5.66 3.70
C TYR A 73 2.92 6.93 4.00
N ILE A 74 4.24 6.90 3.88
CA ILE A 74 5.10 8.07 4.12
C ILE A 74 4.68 9.25 3.23
N GLU A 75 4.44 9.03 1.94
CA GLU A 75 4.02 10.09 1.00
C GLU A 75 2.63 10.67 1.32
N ASN A 76 1.76 9.90 1.99
CA ASN A 76 0.41 10.36 2.35
C ASN A 76 0.30 10.94 3.76
N ILE A 77 1.19 10.56 4.69
CA ILE A 77 1.15 11.03 6.09
C ILE A 77 2.16 12.13 6.39
N CYS A 78 3.26 12.23 5.62
CA CYS A 78 4.31 13.21 5.86
C CYS A 78 4.21 14.39 4.90
N SER A 79 4.41 15.61 5.41
CA SER A 79 4.52 16.81 4.58
C SER A 79 5.87 16.91 3.88
N HIS A 80 6.93 16.55 4.59
CA HIS A 80 8.31 16.54 4.09
C HIS A 80 8.97 15.24 4.52
N PHE A 81 9.44 14.44 3.55
CA PHE A 81 10.21 13.23 3.82
C PHE A 81 11.55 13.29 3.09
N THR A 82 12.63 13.10 3.85
CA THR A 82 13.99 13.03 3.32
C THR A 82 14.56 11.63 3.54
N GLU A 83 14.61 10.82 2.48
CA GLU A 83 15.20 9.48 2.54
C GLU A 83 16.72 9.55 2.78
N LEU A 84 17.21 8.72 3.69
CA LEU A 84 18.62 8.61 4.04
C LEU A 84 19.18 7.25 3.60
N HIS A 85 20.25 7.29 2.82
CA HIS A 85 20.83 6.10 2.20
C HIS A 85 22.09 5.58 2.91
N GLY A 86 22.35 4.28 2.77
CA GLY A 86 23.60 3.61 3.10
C GLY A 86 23.75 3.21 4.57
N ASP A 87 24.55 2.15 4.79
CA ASP A 87 24.96 1.68 6.12
C ASP A 87 26.30 2.25 6.59
N ARG A 88 27.00 3.03 5.73
CA ARG A 88 28.36 3.56 5.92
C ARG A 88 29.46 2.49 6.03
N ASN A 89 29.17 1.27 5.58
CA ASN A 89 30.12 0.16 5.63
C ASN A 89 30.22 -0.55 4.29
N VAL A 90 29.12 -1.13 3.80
CA VAL A 90 29.13 -2.01 2.63
C VAL A 90 28.32 -1.39 1.49
N LYS A 91 27.00 -1.29 1.65
CA LYS A 91 26.05 -0.91 0.58
C LYS A 91 24.79 -0.26 1.15
N ASP A 92 24.05 0.42 0.28
CA ASP A 92 22.68 0.85 0.55
C ASP A 92 21.69 -0.22 0.10
N ASP A 93 21.05 -0.89 1.07
CA ASP A 93 19.97 -1.83 0.79
C ASP A 93 18.70 -1.10 0.36
N LYS A 94 18.17 -1.49 -0.81
CA LYS A 94 16.96 -0.91 -1.40
C LYS A 94 15.68 -1.53 -0.86
N ALA A 95 15.78 -2.67 -0.17
CA ALA A 95 14.66 -3.29 0.55
C ALA A 95 14.27 -2.52 1.81
N ILE A 96 15.20 -1.76 2.41
CA ILE A 96 14.94 -0.90 3.56
C ILE A 96 14.96 0.57 3.14
N VAL A 97 13.84 1.25 3.35
CA VAL A 97 13.73 2.69 3.21
C VAL A 97 13.68 3.32 4.59
N GLY A 98 14.24 4.51 4.74
CA GLY A 98 14.07 5.27 5.95
C GLY A 98 14.73 6.63 5.93
N GLY A 99 14.27 7.51 6.80
CA GLY A 99 14.64 8.92 6.79
C GLY A 99 13.78 9.76 7.72
N PHE A 100 14.07 11.06 7.77
CA PHE A 100 13.27 11.99 8.57
C PHE A 100 12.02 12.42 7.82
N GLY A 101 10.88 12.37 8.51
CA GLY A 101 9.59 12.81 8.00
C GLY A 101 8.86 13.69 9.01
N ASP A 102 8.21 14.76 8.55
CA ASP A 102 7.37 15.61 9.42
C ASP A 102 5.92 15.15 9.37
N ILE A 103 5.33 14.87 10.55
CA ILE A 103 3.93 14.48 10.74
C ILE A 103 3.35 15.43 11.78
N ASP A 104 2.30 16.17 11.41
CA ASP A 104 1.60 17.12 12.29
C ASP A 104 2.52 18.10 13.06
N GLY A 105 3.59 18.56 12.40
CA GLY A 105 4.56 19.51 12.97
C GLY A 105 5.62 18.88 13.87
N GLN A 106 5.64 17.55 14.02
CA GLN A 106 6.68 16.80 14.72
C GLN A 106 7.51 15.96 13.74
N THR A 107 8.83 16.00 13.87
CA THR A 107 9.74 15.20 13.04
C THR A 107 9.94 13.81 13.61
N PHE A 108 9.73 12.79 12.78
CA PHE A 108 9.89 11.36 13.08
C PHE A 108 11.00 10.74 12.20
N MET A 109 11.66 9.71 12.72
CA MET A 109 12.51 8.83 11.93
C MET A 109 11.69 7.64 11.44
N LEU A 110 11.37 7.61 10.15
CA LEU A 110 10.54 6.55 9.57
C LEU A 110 11.45 5.48 8.97
N ILE A 111 11.18 4.21 9.24
CA ILE A 111 11.94 3.07 8.71
C ILE A 111 10.97 1.95 8.34
N GLY A 112 11.15 1.31 7.18
CA GLY A 112 10.33 0.17 6.82
C GLY A 112 10.81 -0.62 5.60
N HIS A 113 10.14 -1.75 5.37
CA HIS A 113 10.40 -2.63 4.24
C HIS A 113 9.67 -2.14 2.98
N GLN A 114 10.43 -1.92 1.91
CA GLN A 114 9.89 -1.52 0.63
C GLN A 114 10.02 -2.65 -0.39
N LYS A 115 8.89 -3.25 -0.77
CA LYS A 115 8.84 -4.36 -1.72
C LYS A 115 8.76 -3.93 -3.18
N GLY A 116 8.02 -2.85 -3.47
CA GLY A 116 7.80 -2.36 -4.83
C GLY A 116 6.50 -2.88 -5.47
N VAL A 117 5.88 -2.00 -6.27
CA VAL A 117 4.55 -2.21 -6.86
C VAL A 117 4.58 -3.06 -8.14
N ASN A 118 5.57 -2.84 -9.01
CA ASN A 118 5.72 -3.55 -10.28
C ASN A 118 6.89 -4.56 -10.24
N THR A 119 6.97 -5.45 -11.23
CA THR A 119 8.00 -6.51 -11.29
C THR A 119 9.42 -5.96 -11.28
N LYS A 120 9.69 -4.87 -12.02
CA LYS A 120 11.02 -4.24 -12.08
C LYS A 120 11.44 -3.68 -10.71
N MET A 121 10.53 -2.99 -10.03
CA MET A 121 10.75 -2.44 -8.69
C MET A 121 10.91 -3.54 -7.65
N ARG A 122 10.17 -4.64 -7.77
CA ARG A 122 10.32 -5.82 -6.90
C ARG A 122 11.69 -6.44 -7.01
N GLN A 123 12.21 -6.60 -8.22
CA GLN A 123 13.57 -7.08 -8.42
C GLN A 123 14.60 -6.09 -7.86
N TYR A 124 14.44 -4.79 -8.14
CA TYR A 124 15.33 -3.75 -7.63
C TYR A 124 15.42 -3.70 -6.10
N ARG A 125 14.29 -3.95 -5.41
CA ARG A 125 14.21 -3.92 -3.94
C ARG A 125 14.24 -5.30 -3.29
N ASN A 126 14.72 -6.31 -4.01
CA ASN A 126 14.82 -7.68 -3.52
C ASN A 126 13.52 -8.21 -2.88
N PHE A 127 12.36 -7.87 -3.44
CA PHE A 127 11.03 -8.21 -2.92
C PHE A 127 10.77 -7.76 -1.47
N GLY A 128 11.50 -6.73 -0.99
CA GLY A 128 11.45 -6.25 0.39
C GLY A 128 12.23 -7.12 1.39
N MET A 129 12.99 -8.11 0.90
CA MET A 129 13.85 -8.96 1.71
C MET A 129 15.17 -8.23 1.95
N ALA A 130 15.38 -7.78 3.18
CA ALA A 130 16.57 -7.05 3.58
C ALA A 130 17.77 -7.98 3.76
N ASN A 131 18.91 -7.54 3.26
CA ASN A 131 20.22 -8.12 3.53
C ASN A 131 20.79 -7.58 4.86
N PRO A 132 21.92 -8.14 5.37
CA PRO A 132 22.56 -7.63 6.58
C PRO A 132 22.87 -6.12 6.57
N GLU A 133 23.27 -5.57 5.42
CA GLU A 133 23.47 -4.13 5.24
C GLU A 133 22.19 -3.30 5.46
N GLY A 134 21.01 -3.83 5.12
CA GLY A 134 19.73 -3.17 5.37
C GLY A 134 19.41 -3.05 6.85
N TYR A 135 19.68 -4.09 7.63
CA TYR A 135 19.53 -4.04 9.09
C TYR A 135 20.55 -3.08 9.75
N ARG A 136 21.79 -3.02 9.24
CA ARG A 136 22.78 -2.03 9.70
C ARG A 136 22.37 -0.60 9.36
N LYS A 137 21.81 -0.38 8.17
CA LYS A 137 21.21 0.90 7.78
C LYS A 137 20.09 1.29 8.75
N ALA A 138 19.14 0.38 9.02
CA ALA A 138 18.05 0.64 9.97
C ALA A 138 18.60 1.02 11.36
N LEU A 139 19.54 0.25 11.90
CA LEU A 139 20.16 0.55 13.21
C LEU A 139 20.87 1.91 13.22
N ARG A 140 21.58 2.26 12.13
CA ARG A 140 22.22 3.58 12.00
C ARG A 140 21.20 4.70 12.05
N LEU A 141 20.05 4.54 11.39
CA LEU A 141 18.97 5.52 11.39
C LEU A 141 18.33 5.65 12.77
N MET A 142 18.10 4.55 13.47
CA MET A 142 17.58 4.56 14.85
C MET A 142 18.52 5.31 15.80
N ARG A 143 19.83 5.06 15.73
CA ARG A 143 20.84 5.81 16.52
C ARG A 143 20.90 7.29 16.16
N LEU A 144 20.63 7.64 14.91
CA LEU A 144 20.58 9.03 14.48
C LEU A 144 19.34 9.74 15.05
N ALA A 145 18.20 9.06 15.10
CA ALA A 145 17.00 9.56 15.74
C ALA A 145 17.20 9.81 17.23
N GLU A 146 17.78 8.83 17.94
CA GLU A 146 18.15 8.95 19.36
C GLU A 146 19.05 10.17 19.61
N LYS A 147 20.08 10.37 18.78
CA LYS A 147 21.00 11.51 18.90
C LYS A 147 20.31 12.88 18.84
N PHE A 148 19.23 12.99 18.07
CA PHE A 148 18.48 14.24 17.89
C PHE A 148 17.17 14.27 18.67
N ASP A 149 16.99 13.33 19.61
CA ASP A 149 15.78 13.18 20.42
C ASP A 149 14.50 13.13 19.56
N LYS A 150 14.56 12.31 18.50
CA LYS A 150 13.44 12.11 17.58
C LYS A 150 12.79 10.73 17.79
N PRO A 151 11.45 10.66 17.79
CA PRO A 151 10.73 9.39 17.79
C PRO A 151 11.00 8.59 16.52
N ILE A 152 10.85 7.26 16.61
CA ILE A 152 11.00 6.28 15.52
C ILE A 152 9.66 5.58 15.33
#